data_AF-A0A9X2H7V4-F1
#
_entry.id   AF-A0A9X2H7V4-F1
#
_cell.length_a   1.000
_cell.length_b   1.000
_cell.length_c   1.000
_cell.angle_alpha   90.00
_cell.angle_beta   90.00
_cell.angle_gamma   90.00
#
_symmetry.space_group_name_H-M   'P 1'
#
loop_
_entity.id
_entity.type
_entity.pdbx_description
1 polymer ?
#
loop_
_entity_poly.entity_id
_entity_poly.type
_entity_poly.pdbx_seq_one_letter_code
_entity_poly.pdbx_strand_id
1 'polypeptide(L)' 'MSRVTLLERLKELQQTPKFRNRDIRTISAILSTEALAKHVEACEQAAAR' A
#
# COMPACT_ATOMS: atom_id res chain seq x y z
N MET A 1 2.71 -12.37 -4.55
CA MET A 1 3.75 -11.32 -4.78
C MET A 1 4.82 -11.44 -3.71
N SER A 2 6.05 -10.98 -3.99
CA SER A 2 7.09 -10.86 -2.96
C SER A 2 6.82 -9.65 -2.05
N ARG A 3 7.35 -9.64 -0.83
CA ARG A 3 7.23 -8.49 0.09
C ARG A 3 7.78 -7.21 -0.53
N VAL A 4 8.90 -7.29 -1.25
CA VAL A 4 9.52 -6.14 -1.94
C VAL A 4 8.55 -5.56 -2.97
N THR A 5 7.96 -6.40 -3.81
CA THR A 5 6.98 -5.98 -4.82
C THR A 5 5.79 -5.25 -4.20
N LEU A 6 5.28 -5.74 -3.06
CA LEU A 6 4.17 -5.09 -2.36
C LEU A 6 4.54 -3.71 -1.81
N LEU A 7 5.76 -3.55 -1.29
CA LEU A 7 6.26 -2.26 -0.81
C LEU A 7 6.46 -1.25 -1.94
N GLU A 8 6.88 -1.70 -3.12
CA GLU A 8 6.98 -0.84 -4.31
C GLU A 8 5.60 -0.37 -4.77
N ARG A 9 4.60 -1.26 -4.84
CA ARG A 9 3.21 -0.87 -5.14
C ARG A 9 2.66 0.14 -4.15
N LEU A 10 2.91 -0.06 -2.86
CA LEU A 10 2.51 0.89 -1.82
C LEU A 10 3.20 2.25 -1.97
N LYS A 11 4.46 2.27 -2.41
CA LYS A 11 5.20 3.49 -2.70
C LYS A 11 4.59 4.24 -3.89
N GLU A 12 4.18 3.54 -4.95
CA GLU A 12 3.48 4.13 -6.09
C GLU A 12 2.14 4.74 -5.67
N LEU A 13 1.33 3.99 -4.90
CA LEU A 13 0.04 4.45 -4.41
C LEU A 13 0.18 5.70 -3.54
N GLN A 14 1.18 5.76 -2.65
CA GLN A 14 1.43 6.93 -1.80
C GLN A 14 1.63 8.24 -2.57
N GLN A 15 2.09 8.19 -3.84
CA GLN A 15 2.26 9.37 -4.69
C GLN A 15 0.96 9.85 -5.34
N THR A 16 -0.11 9.06 -5.28
CA THR A 16 -1.39 9.44 -5.87
C THR A 16 -2.09 10.54 -5.06
N PRO A 17 -2.89 11.41 -5.70
CA PRO A 17 -3.62 12.47 -5.00
C PRO A 17 -4.51 11.96 -3.86
N LYS A 18 -5.03 10.73 -3.99
CA LYS A 18 -5.88 10.08 -2.98
C LYS A 18 -5.21 9.96 -1.61
N PHE A 19 -3.90 9.72 -1.59
CA PHE A 19 -3.14 9.45 -0.36
C PHE A 19 -2.18 10.58 0.03
N ARG A 20 -2.27 11.75 -0.62
CA ARG A 20 -1.38 12.91 -0.35
C ARG A 20 -1.29 13.29 1.15
N ASN A 21 -2.37 13.12 1.90
CA ASN A 21 -2.45 13.45 3.33
C ASN A 21 -2.61 12.21 4.24
N ARG A 22 -2.31 11.01 3.74
CA ARG A 22 -2.40 9.76 4.51
C ARG A 22 -1.14 8.94 4.33
N ASP A 23 -0.48 8.63 5.43
CA ASP A 23 0.63 7.68 5.40
C ASP A 23 0.07 6.25 5.38
N ILE A 24 0.08 5.63 4.20
CA ILE A 24 -0.33 4.24 4.04
C ILE A 24 0.84 3.28 4.19
N ARG A 25 2.08 3.77 4.32
CA ARG A 25 3.31 2.97 4.26
C ARG A 25 3.83 2.57 5.64
N THR A 26 3.68 3.39 6.67
CA THR A 26 4.27 3.10 7.99
C THR A 26 3.77 1.77 8.59
N ILE A 27 2.49 1.42 8.39
CA ILE A 27 1.93 0.15 8.85
C ILE A 27 2.65 -1.07 8.23
N SER A 28 3.23 -0.95 7.03
CA SER A 28 3.89 -2.06 6.34
C SER A 28 5.05 -2.68 7.12
N ALA A 29 5.69 -1.93 8.03
CA ALA A 29 6.77 -2.40 8.88
C ALA A 29 6.34 -3.52 9.83
N ILE A 30 5.07 -3.52 10.27
CA ILE A 30 4.52 -4.49 11.23
C ILE A 30 3.63 -5.55 10.59
N LEU A 31 3.28 -5.39 9.31
CA LEU A 31 2.44 -6.35 8.59
C LEU A 31 3.25 -7.56 8.10
N SER A 32 2.70 -8.76 8.31
CA SER A 32 3.10 -9.97 7.58
C SER A 32 2.88 -9.79 6.07
N THR A 33 3.58 -10.57 5.24
CA THR A 33 3.46 -10.46 3.77
C THR A 33 2.03 -10.63 3.27
N GLU A 34 1.25 -11.55 3.83
CA GLU A 34 -0.17 -11.72 3.47
C GLU A 34 -1.04 -10.52 3.85
N ALA A 35 -0.82 -9.95 5.06
CA ALA A 35 -1.55 -8.78 5.51
C ALA A 35 -1.17 -7.53 4.69
N LEU A 36 0.11 -7.41 4.31
CA LEU A 36 0.60 -6.38 3.41
C LEU A 36 -0.07 -6.49 2.04
N ALA A 37 -0.27 -7.71 1.51
CA ALA A 37 -0.96 -7.91 0.24
C ALA A 37 -2.40 -7.41 0.27
N LYS A 38 -3.15 -7.74 1.34
CA LYS A 38 -4.52 -7.25 1.55
C LYS A 38 -4.57 -5.72 1.70
N HIS A 39 -3.58 -5.14 2.38
CA HIS A 39 -3.47 -3.69 2.54
C HIS A 39 -3.21 -2.97 1.21
N VAL A 40 -2.31 -3.50 0.37
CA VAL A 40 -2.08 -3.00 -0.99
C VAL A 40 -3.38 -3.04 -1.79
N GLU A 41 -4.06 -4.18 -1.81
CA GLU A 41 -5.31 -4.36 -2.57
C GLU A 41 -6.39 -3.34 -2.14
N ALA A 42 -6.56 -3.13 -0.83
CA ALA A 42 -7.48 -2.12 -0.31
C ALA A 42 -7.09 -0.69 -0.74
N CYS A 43 -5.79 -0.37 -0.76
CA CYS A 43 -5.30 0.92 -1.23
C CYS A 43 -5.50 1.10 -2.75
N GLU A 44 -5.29 0.05 -3.55
CA GLU A 44 -5.53 0.06 -4.99
C GLU A 44 -7.02 0.31 -5.30
N GLN A 45 -7.92 -0.40 -4.62
CA GLN A 45 -9.37 -0.20 -4.74
C GLN A 45 -9.79 1.22 -4.34
N ALA A 46 -9.16 1.79 -3.32
CA ALA A 46 -9.43 3.15 -2.88
C ALA A 46 -8.89 4.21 -3.84
N ALA A 47 -7.78 3.93 -4.55
CA ALA A 47 -7.22 4.82 -5.58
C ALA A 47 -8.03 4.82 -6.87
N ALA A 48 -8.69 3.71 -7.21
CA ALA A 48 -9.56 3.58 -8.38
C ALA A 48 -10.92 4.28 -8.24
N ARG A 49 -11.24 4.79 -7.04
CA ARG A 49 -12.49 5.53 -6.72
C ARG A 49 -12.23 7.01 -6.49
#